data_AF-A0A967LW72-F1
#
_entry.id   AF-A0A967LW72-F1
#
_cell.length_a   1.000
_cell.length_b   1.000
_cell.length_c   1.000
_cell.angle_alpha   90.00
_cell.angle_beta   90.00
_cell.angle_gamma   90.00
#
_symmetry.space_group_name_H-M   'P 1'
#
loop_
_entity.id
_entity.type
_entity.pdbx_description
1 polymer ?
#
loop_
_entity_poly.entity_id
_entity_poly.type
_entity_poly.pdbx_seq_one_letter_code
_entity_poly.pdbx_strand_id
1 'polypeptide(L)' 'PEVDRLCEAGIATVDPDKRREIYHKLQDLWYTEAIANTIYQQIVVRAYRDWVKGYVPNAMLTDANEMLMDIWKE' A
#
# COMPACT_ATOMS: atom_id res chain seq x y z
N PRO A 1 6.52 13.13 -17.70
CA PRO A 1 6.46 14.57 -17.37
C PRO A 1 5.27 14.94 -16.47
N GLU A 2 4.02 14.69 -16.90
CA GLU A 2 2.85 15.01 -16.06
C GLU A 2 2.68 14.04 -14.89
N VAL A 3 2.85 12.73 -15.13
CA VAL A 3 2.88 11.71 -14.06
C VAL A 3 3.94 12.06 -13.02
N ASP A 4 5.17 12.36 -13.45
CA ASP A 4 6.28 12.73 -12.56
C ASP A 4 5.93 13.98 -11.72
N ARG A 5 5.39 15.03 -12.36
CA ARG A 5 4.96 16.26 -11.69
C ARG A 5 3.88 16.00 -10.65
N LEU A 6 2.89 15.16 -10.97
CA LEU A 6 1.82 14.80 -10.05
C LEU A 6 2.34 13.94 -8.89
N CYS A 7 3.29 13.03 -9.13
CA CYS A 7 3.96 12.25 -8.09
C CYS A 7 4.71 13.16 -7.11
N GLU A 8 5.53 14.08 -7.61
CA GLU A 8 6.25 15.06 -6.78
C GLU A 8 5.28 15.93 -5.96
N ALA A 9 4.22 16.45 -6.60
CA ALA A 9 3.21 17.25 -5.93
C ALA A 9 2.43 16.46 -4.86
N GLY A 10 2.11 15.19 -5.14
CA GLY A 10 1.39 14.32 -4.21
C GLY A 10 2.19 14.02 -2.94
N ILE A 11 3.51 13.82 -3.08
CA ILE A 11 4.42 13.62 -1.94
C ILE A 11 4.56 14.91 -1.11
N ALA A 12 4.69 16.06 -1.76
CA ALA A 12 4.89 17.35 -1.09
C ALA A 12 3.62 17.92 -0.43
N THR A 13 2.43 17.48 -0.83
CA THR A 13 1.15 18.03 -0.33
C THR A 13 0.76 17.42 1.02
N VAL A 14 0.70 18.25 2.06
CA VAL A 14 0.34 17.83 3.43
C VAL A 14 -1.17 17.75 3.63
N ASP A 15 -1.93 18.67 3.01
CA ASP A 15 -3.38 18.72 3.07
C ASP A 15 -3.98 17.43 2.46
N PRO A 16 -4.74 16.65 3.24
CA PRO A 16 -5.20 15.34 2.79
C PRO A 16 -6.22 15.42 1.65
N ASP A 17 -7.06 16.45 1.62
CA ASP A 17 -8.08 16.60 0.59
C ASP A 17 -7.44 17.01 -0.74
N LYS A 18 -6.49 17.94 -0.70
CA LYS A 18 -5.70 18.33 -1.89
C LYS A 18 -4.83 17.18 -2.40
N ARG A 19 -4.21 16.43 -1.50
CA ARG A 19 -3.38 15.26 -1.88
C ARG A 19 -4.24 14.17 -2.53
N ARG A 20 -5.46 13.95 -2.02
CA ARG A 20 -6.42 13.00 -2.61
C ARG A 20 -6.77 13.39 -4.04
N GLU A 21 -7.05 14.66 -4.32
CA GLU A 21 -7.33 15.14 -5.68
C GLU A 21 -6.18 14.87 -6.65
N ILE A 22 -4.93 15.07 -6.21
CA ILE A 22 -3.73 14.77 -7.02
C ILE A 22 -3.65 13.27 -7.32
N TYR A 23 -3.86 12.41 -6.32
CA TYR A 23 -3.82 10.96 -6.53
C TYR A 23 -4.97 10.44 -7.41
N HIS A 24 -6.15 11.05 -7.35
CA HIS A 24 -7.22 10.71 -8.30
C HIS A 24 -6.83 11.02 -9.74
N LYS A 25 -6.16 12.14 -10.00
CA LYS A 25 -5.65 12.44 -11.36
C LYS A 25 -4.63 11.42 -11.84
N LEU A 26 -3.74 10.96 -10.95
CA LEU A 26 -2.80 9.88 -11.26
C LEU A 26 -3.52 8.56 -11.60
N GLN A 27 -4.57 8.22 -10.85
CA GLN A 27 -5.38 7.03 -11.10
C GLN A 27 -6.17 7.13 -12.42
N ASP A 28 -6.73 8.30 -12.72
CA ASP A 28 -7.40 8.56 -14.00
C ASP A 28 -6.43 8.36 -15.16
N LEU A 29 -5.21 8.91 -15.08
CA LEU A 29 -4.16 8.69 -16.09
C LEU A 29 -3.80 7.21 -16.25
N TRP A 30 -3.69 6.47 -15.15
CA TRP A 30 -3.44 5.02 -15.21
C TRP A 30 -4.52 4.30 -16.02
N TYR A 31 -5.79 4.65 -15.78
CA TYR A 31 -6.93 4.07 -16.47
C TYR A 31 -6.98 4.48 -17.94
N THR A 32 -6.87 5.78 -18.25
CA THR A 32 -7.03 6.29 -19.61
C THR A 32 -5.89 5.88 -20.53
N GLU A 33 -4.67 5.84 -20.03
CA GLU A 33 -3.48 5.44 -20.80
C GLU A 33 -3.27 3.91 -20.82
N ALA A 34 -4.11 3.15 -20.11
CA ALA A 34 -4.02 1.69 -19.99
C ALA A 34 -2.61 1.19 -19.64
N ILE A 35 -1.93 1.87 -18.71
CA ILE A 35 -0.51 1.64 -18.38
C ILE A 35 -0.26 0.18 -17.96
N ALA A 36 -1.16 -0.38 -17.16
CA ALA A 36 -1.18 -1.81 -16.84
C ALA A 36 -2.57 -2.24 -16.35
N ASN A 37 -2.79 -3.55 -16.37
CA ASN A 37 -4.04 -4.17 -15.90
C ASN A 37 -4.00 -4.46 -14.40
N THR A 38 -4.83 -3.77 -13.61
CA THR A 38 -4.99 -4.04 -12.18
C THR A 38 -5.89 -5.26 -11.98
N ILE A 39 -5.33 -6.39 -11.54
CA ILE A 39 -6.08 -7.66 -11.46
C ILE A 39 -6.82 -7.78 -10.12
N TYR A 40 -6.10 -7.71 -9.00
CA TYR A 40 -6.66 -7.73 -7.65
C TYR A 40 -5.61 -7.29 -6.62
N GLN A 41 -6.06 -6.93 -5.41
CA GLN A 41 -5.22 -6.80 -4.23
C GLN A 41 -5.39 -8.04 -3.35
N GLN A 42 -4.30 -8.73 -3.02
CA GLN A 42 -4.35 -10.01 -2.32
C GLN A 42 -4.80 -9.84 -0.86
N ILE A 43 -5.71 -10.70 -0.42
CA ILE A 43 -6.00 -10.92 1.01
C ILE A 43 -5.17 -12.13 1.45
N VAL A 44 -4.25 -11.91 2.39
CA VAL A 44 -3.35 -12.95 2.90
C VAL A 44 -3.91 -13.52 4.19
N VAL A 45 -4.10 -14.83 4.25
CA VAL A 45 -4.40 -15.55 5.49
C VAL A 45 -3.10 -16.11 6.04
N ARG A 46 -2.78 -15.79 7.29
CA ARG A 46 -1.57 -16.30 7.97
C ARG A 46 -1.97 -17.21 9.12
N ALA A 47 -1.38 -18.39 9.12
CA ALA A 47 -1.54 -19.36 10.18
C ALA A 47 -0.26 -19.42 11.00
N TYR A 48 -0.39 -19.18 12.30
CA TYR A 48 0.70 -19.32 13.25
C TYR A 48 0.43 -20.46 14.22
N ARG A 49 1.50 -20.96 14.85
CA ARG A 49 1.34 -21.82 16.03
C ARG A 49 0.71 -21.01 17.15
N ASP A 50 -0.03 -21.69 18.03
CA ASP A 50 -0.69 -21.08 19.18
C ASP A 50 0.27 -20.37 20.14
N TRP A 51 1.51 -20.86 20.27
CA TRP A 51 2.57 -20.26 21.07
C TRP A 51 3.29 -19.08 20.41
N VAL A 52 3.00 -18.75 19.15
CA VAL A 52 3.54 -17.56 18.48
C VAL A 52 2.64 -16.37 18.78
N LYS A 53 3.20 -15.32 19.38
CA LYS A 53 2.49 -14.10 19.78
C LYS A 53 3.13 -12.86 19.15
N GLY A 54 2.41 -11.74 19.18
CA GLY A 54 2.91 -10.44 18.71
C GLY A 54 2.58 -10.06 17.28
N TYR A 55 2.09 -11.01 16.48
CA TYR A 55 1.69 -10.71 15.11
C TYR A 55 0.48 -9.76 15.06
N VAL A 56 0.64 -8.64 14.33
CA VAL A 56 -0.42 -7.68 14.04
C VAL A 56 -0.57 -7.55 12.52
N PRO A 57 -1.75 -7.84 11.94
CA PRO A 57 -1.95 -7.72 10.50
C PRO A 57 -1.88 -6.26 10.05
N ASN A 58 -1.15 -6.01 8.97
CA ASN A 58 -1.03 -4.69 8.35
C ASN A 58 -1.36 -4.80 6.85
N ALA A 59 -2.37 -4.06 6.40
CA ALA A 59 -2.87 -4.11 5.03
C ALA A 59 -1.86 -3.62 3.97
N MET A 60 -0.81 -2.91 4.38
CA MET A 60 0.26 -2.41 3.50
C MET A 60 1.46 -3.35 3.43
N LEU A 61 1.54 -4.38 4.30
CA LEU A 61 2.66 -5.32 4.34
C LEU A 61 2.32 -6.59 3.58
N THR A 62 3.23 -7.01 2.71
CA THR A 62 3.16 -8.32 2.05
C THR A 62 3.51 -9.44 3.02
N ASP A 63 3.28 -10.69 2.60
CA ASP A 63 3.70 -11.90 3.31
C ASP A 63 5.19 -11.89 3.70
N ALA A 64 6.06 -11.33 2.86
CA ALA A 64 7.49 -11.17 3.12
C ALA A 64 7.83 -10.21 4.29
N ASN A 65 6.87 -9.41 4.75
CA ASN A 65 7.08 -8.38 5.78
C ASN A 65 6.41 -8.75 7.11
N GLU A 66 6.84 -9.86 7.72
CA GLU A 66 6.29 -10.38 8.99
C GLU A 66 6.65 -9.59 10.25
N MET A 67 7.49 -8.54 10.17
CA MET A 67 8.00 -7.82 11.34
C MET A 67 8.52 -8.76 12.43
N LEU A 68 9.46 -9.65 12.06
CA LEU A 68 9.95 -10.74 12.93
C LEU A 68 10.47 -10.29 14.29
N MET A 69 10.89 -9.02 14.41
CA MET A 69 11.37 -8.44 15.68
C MET A 69 10.25 -8.23 16.71
N ASP A 70 8.99 -8.14 16.25
CA ASP A 70 7.82 -7.92 17.10
C ASP A 70 7.13 -9.25 17.48
N ILE A 71 7.60 -10.37 16.94
CA ILE A 71 7.04 -11.71 17.18
C ILE A 71 7.86 -12.40 18.27
N TRP A 72 7.20 -13.05 19.22
CA TRP A 72 7.85 -13.85 20.25
C TRP A 72 7.16 -15.19 20.47
N LYS A 73 7.89 -16.08 21.14
CA LYS A 73 7.37 -17.36 21.62
C LYS A 73 6.99 -17.22 23.09
N GLU A 74 5.78 -17.68 23.42
CA GLU A 74 5.32 -17.89 24.80
C GLU A 74 5.58 -19.33 25.27
#